data_AF-A0A368BS16-F1
#
_entry.id   AF-A0A368BS16-F1
#
_cell.length_a   1.000
_cell.length_b   1.000
_cell.length_c   1.000
_cell.angle_alpha   90.00
_cell.angle_beta   90.00
_cell.angle_gamma   90.00
#
_symmetry.space_group_name_H-M   'P 1'
#
loop_
_entity.id
_entity.type
_entity.pdbx_description
1 polymer ?
#
loop_
_entity_poly.entity_id
_entity_poly.type
_entity_poly.pdbx_seq_one_letter_code
_entity_poly.pdbx_strand_id
1 'polypeptide(L)'
;MENKQEMSKAFEFALYALDIYRKVMVLVVLWSFWAIFFSKLEPTFIANILLSAVAFGLAVMPLLVDFNESHATNPLWTGHARFHLVWQVLALTVTGIIIILLLWVFPSFSNLLISIALLYMWIICFLAAWAAIPLYDGKLNDINGVPPTHMKFFGKEYEIDRNVQGLVAAAIVTTYACGIIFLG
;
A
#
# COMPACT_ATOMS: atom_id res chain seq x y z
N MET A 1 -7.46 5.07 32.82
CA MET A 1 -7.35 6.11 31.78
C MET A 1 -6.05 5.85 31.08
N GLU A 2 -6.13 5.11 29.97
CA GLU A 2 -4.96 4.68 29.22
C GLU A 2 -4.34 5.93 28.58
N ASN A 3 -3.08 6.20 28.92
CA ASN A 3 -2.36 7.37 28.44
C ASN A 3 -2.09 7.15 26.95
N LYS A 4 -3.04 7.54 26.08
CA LYS A 4 -2.81 7.57 24.63
C LYS A 4 -1.61 8.46 24.41
N GLN A 5 -0.48 7.86 24.05
CA GLN A 5 0.71 8.59 23.68
C GLN A 5 0.32 9.59 22.60
N GLU A 6 0.51 10.89 22.85
CA GLU A 6 0.30 11.91 21.82
C GLU A 6 1.19 11.57 20.63
N MET A 7 0.58 11.43 19.45
CA MET A 7 1.30 11.15 18.21
C MET A 7 2.26 12.30 17.92
N SER A 8 3.50 12.00 17.52
CA SER A 8 4.40 13.06 17.10
C SER A 8 3.83 13.80 15.88
N LYS A 9 4.21 15.07 15.73
CA LYS A 9 3.85 15.87 14.53
C LYS A 9 4.32 15.21 13.22
N ALA A 10 5.43 14.47 13.27
CA ALA A 10 5.93 13.71 12.13
C ALA A 10 4.98 12.56 11.77
N PHE A 11 4.47 11.84 12.77
CA PHE A 11 3.50 10.78 12.56
C PHE A 11 2.14 11.33 12.07
N GLU A 12 1.66 12.43 12.66
CA GLU A 12 0.46 13.13 12.16
C GLU A 12 0.59 13.55 10.69
N PHE A 13 1.75 14.10 10.31
CA PHE A 13 2.04 14.44 8.93
C PHE A 13 2.04 13.20 8.02
N ALA A 14 2.61 12.07 8.46
CA ALA A 14 2.59 10.83 7.70
C ALA A 14 1.16 10.32 7.47
N LEU A 15 0.30 10.39 8.49
CA LEU A 15 -1.11 10.02 8.36
C LEU A 15 -1.87 10.94 7.40
N TYR A 16 -1.59 12.26 7.45
CA TYR A 16 -2.14 13.23 6.51
C TYR A 16 -1.70 12.95 5.06
N ALA A 17 -0.41 12.65 4.85
CA ALA A 17 0.12 12.28 3.54
C ALA A 17 -0.51 10.99 3.02
N LEU A 18 -0.70 9.99 3.88
CA LEU A 18 -1.40 8.74 3.56
C LEU A 18 -2.86 9.00 3.12
N ASP A 19 -3.56 9.91 3.78
CA ASP A 19 -4.94 10.28 3.40
C ASP A 19 -5.00 11.04 2.08
N ILE A 20 -4.04 11.92 1.80
CA ILE A 20 -3.93 12.56 0.48
C ILE A 20 -3.70 11.48 -0.59
N TYR A 21 -2.74 10.59 -0.37
CA TYR A 21 -2.43 9.49 -1.30
C TYR A 21 -3.69 8.67 -1.62
N ARG A 22 -4.47 8.30 -0.60
CA ARG A 22 -5.74 7.56 -0.79
C ARG A 22 -6.73 8.32 -1.68
N LYS A 23 -6.90 9.63 -1.48
CA LYS A 23 -7.76 10.47 -2.34
C LYS A 23 -7.25 10.53 -3.77
N VAL A 24 -5.93 10.69 -3.95
CA VAL A 24 -5.28 10.66 -5.27
C VAL A 24 -5.51 9.32 -5.97
N MET A 25 -5.40 8.19 -5.25
CA MET A 25 -5.68 6.87 -5.82
C MET A 25 -7.11 6.74 -6.35
N VAL A 26 -8.11 7.24 -5.60
CA VAL A 26 -9.50 7.26 -6.07
C VAL A 26 -9.63 8.08 -7.35
N LEU A 27 -9.01 9.26 -7.39
CA LEU A 27 -9.02 10.11 -8.59
C LEU A 27 -8.34 9.44 -9.79
N VAL A 28 -7.22 8.76 -9.59
CA VAL A 28 -6.50 8.02 -10.65
C VAL A 28 -7.36 6.89 -11.20
N VAL A 29 -8.06 6.15 -10.33
CA VAL A 29 -8.99 5.09 -10.76
C VAL A 29 -10.15 5.69 -11.56
N LEU A 30 -10.80 6.74 -11.07
CA LEU A 30 -11.89 7.41 -11.80
C LEU A 30 -11.43 7.98 -13.14
N TRP A 31 -10.25 8.59 -13.17
CA TRP A 31 -9.62 9.08 -14.40
C TRP A 31 -9.38 7.94 -15.39
N SER A 32 -8.90 6.78 -14.93
CA SER A 32 -8.63 5.65 -15.83
C SER A 32 -9.91 5.10 -16.47
N PHE A 33 -11.03 5.05 -15.74
CA PHE A 33 -12.32 4.67 -16.30
C PHE A 33 -12.73 5.63 -17.42
N TRP A 34 -12.62 6.93 -17.18
CA TRP A 34 -12.88 7.93 -18.21
C TRP A 34 -11.92 7.76 -19.41
N ALA A 35 -10.63 7.54 -19.15
CA ALA A 35 -9.61 7.43 -20.19
C ALA A 35 -9.86 6.25 -21.14
N ILE A 36 -10.32 5.11 -20.63
CA ILE A 36 -10.63 3.91 -21.43
C ILE A 36 -11.72 4.21 -22.48
N PHE A 37 -12.76 4.95 -22.13
CA PHE A 37 -13.91 5.18 -23.02
C PHE A 37 -13.82 6.47 -23.84
N PHE A 38 -13.12 7.48 -23.32
CA PHE A 38 -13.21 8.85 -23.85
C PHE A 38 -11.86 9.46 -24.25
N SER A 39 -10.76 8.69 -24.19
CA SER A 39 -9.44 9.14 -24.64
C SER A 39 -8.91 8.29 -25.79
N LYS A 40 -7.78 8.71 -26.38
CA LYS A 40 -7.00 7.94 -27.38
C LYS A 40 -5.71 7.37 -26.79
N LEU A 41 -5.65 7.23 -25.47
CA LEU A 41 -4.47 6.71 -24.79
C LEU A 41 -4.39 5.19 -24.97
N GLU A 42 -3.17 4.68 -25.13
CA GLU A 42 -2.90 3.24 -25.18
C GLU A 42 -3.33 2.58 -23.86
N PRO A 43 -4.02 1.41 -23.90
CA PRO A 43 -4.42 0.68 -22.69
C PRO A 43 -3.24 0.42 -21.74
N THR A 44 -2.09 0.03 -22.29
CA THR A 44 -0.84 -0.19 -21.54
C THR A 44 -0.35 1.07 -20.83
N PHE A 45 -0.52 2.26 -21.43
CA PHE A 45 -0.15 3.52 -20.78
C PHE A 45 -1.05 3.83 -19.57
N ILE A 46 -2.36 3.63 -19.72
CA ILE A 46 -3.33 3.81 -18.62
C ILE A 46 -3.01 2.82 -17.48
N ALA A 47 -2.76 1.56 -17.82
CA ALA A 47 -2.38 0.54 -16.85
C ALA A 47 -1.05 0.85 -16.15
N ASN A 48 -0.03 1.34 -16.88
CA ASN A 48 1.25 1.74 -16.29
C ASN A 48 1.08 2.86 -15.26
N ILE A 49 0.17 3.81 -15.47
CA ILE A 49 -0.14 4.85 -14.48
C ILE A 49 -0.75 4.25 -13.21
N LEU A 50 -1.71 3.32 -13.35
CA LEU A 50 -2.33 2.63 -12.20
C LEU A 50 -1.29 1.82 -11.41
N LEU A 51 -0.49 1.02 -12.10
CA LEU A 51 0.59 0.23 -11.49
C LEU A 51 1.64 1.12 -10.83
N SER A 52 1.97 2.27 -11.43
CA SER A 52 2.90 3.25 -10.86
C SER A 52 2.34 3.87 -9.58
N ALA A 53 1.05 4.18 -9.55
CA ALA A 53 0.41 4.76 -8.37
C ALA A 53 0.38 3.75 -7.19
N VAL A 54 0.19 2.46 -7.47
CA VAL A 54 0.33 1.38 -6.46
C VAL A 54 1.79 1.24 -6.01
N ALA A 55 2.74 1.19 -6.95
CA ALA A 55 4.17 1.06 -6.65
C ALA A 55 4.70 2.25 -5.82
N PHE A 56 4.22 3.47 -6.09
CA PHE A 56 4.51 4.66 -5.29
C PHE A 56 3.99 4.51 -3.86
N GLY A 57 2.73 4.06 -3.69
CA GLY A 57 2.17 3.79 -2.37
C GLY A 57 3.00 2.77 -1.59
N LEU A 58 3.37 1.68 -2.25
CA LEU A 58 4.22 0.62 -1.72
C LEU A 58 5.60 1.13 -1.30
N ALA A 59 6.22 2.03 -2.08
CA ALA A 59 7.54 2.54 -1.79
C ALA A 59 7.57 3.63 -0.70
N VAL A 60 6.57 4.52 -0.68
CA VAL A 60 6.64 5.76 0.09
C VAL A 60 5.81 5.71 1.37
N MET A 61 4.62 5.10 1.34
CA MET A 61 3.72 5.17 2.50
C MET A 61 4.27 4.43 3.73
N PRO A 62 4.81 3.19 3.63
CA PRO A 62 5.43 2.53 4.78
C PRO A 62 6.63 3.32 5.32
N LEU A 63 7.42 3.94 4.45
CA LEU A 63 8.58 4.74 4.88
C LEU A 63 8.15 5.94 5.73
N LEU A 64 7.07 6.62 5.36
CA LEU A 64 6.55 7.75 6.14
C LEU A 64 5.87 7.30 7.44
N VAL A 65 5.08 6.23 7.36
CA VAL A 65 4.20 5.77 8.44
C VAL A 65 4.95 4.95 9.50
N ASP A 66 6.01 4.24 9.12
CA ASP A 66 6.67 3.27 10.00
C ASP A 66 8.01 3.78 10.56
N PHE A 67 8.61 4.84 10.00
CA PHE A 67 9.88 5.40 10.50
C PHE A 67 9.65 6.45 11.60
N ASN A 68 9.08 6.02 12.72
CA ASN A 68 8.85 6.84 13.91
C ASN A 68 8.76 6.00 15.20
N GLU A 69 8.45 6.67 16.30
CA GLU A 69 8.38 6.11 17.66
C GLU A 69 7.27 5.09 17.90
N SER A 70 6.26 5.02 17.04
CA SER A 70 5.24 3.95 17.11
C SER A 70 5.71 2.64 16.49
N HIS A 71 6.78 2.66 15.68
CA HIS A 71 7.24 1.54 14.85
C HIS A 71 8.77 1.38 14.90
N ALA A 72 9.52 1.93 13.93
CA ALA A 72 10.96 1.69 13.78
C ALA A 72 11.80 2.03 15.02
N THR A 73 11.37 3.02 15.81
CA THR A 73 12.04 3.40 17.07
C THR A 73 11.20 3.09 18.31
N ASN A 74 10.19 2.23 18.19
CA ASN A 74 9.31 1.85 19.30
C ASN A 74 10.09 1.22 20.47
N PRO A 75 10.07 1.81 21.67
CA PRO A 75 10.83 1.31 22.82
C PRO A 75 10.27 0.02 23.42
N LEU A 76 9.01 -0.33 23.10
CA LEU A 76 8.35 -1.56 23.58
C LEU A 76 8.70 -2.77 22.73
N TRP A 77 9.15 -2.56 21.48
CA TRP A 77 9.54 -3.64 20.58
C TRP A 77 10.97 -4.10 20.85
N THR A 78 11.18 -5.42 20.84
CA THR A 78 12.53 -5.97 20.86
C THR A 78 13.33 -5.47 19.66
N GLY A 79 14.66 -5.38 19.80
CA GLY A 79 15.53 -4.89 18.72
C GLY A 79 15.35 -5.68 17.41
N HIS A 80 15.07 -6.98 17.51
CA HIS A 80 14.88 -7.85 16.34
C HIS A 80 13.59 -7.53 15.56
N ALA A 81 12.47 -7.25 16.24
CA ALA A 81 11.22 -6.86 15.58
C ALA A 81 11.38 -5.55 14.80
N ARG A 82 12.06 -4.55 15.39
CA ARG A 82 12.39 -3.28 14.72
C ARG A 82 13.29 -3.49 13.50
N PHE A 83 14.29 -4.37 13.61
CA PHE A 83 15.15 -4.74 12.47
C PHE A 83 14.34 -5.32 11.31
N HIS A 84 13.46 -6.28 11.58
CA HIS A 84 12.60 -6.88 10.55
C HIS A 84 11.67 -5.86 9.89
N LEU A 85 11.08 -4.96 10.66
CA LEU A 85 10.28 -3.85 10.13
C LEU A 85 11.11 -2.96 9.19
N VAL A 86 12.26 -2.45 9.64
CA VAL A 86 13.09 -1.55 8.83
C VAL A 86 13.57 -2.25 7.56
N TRP A 87 13.97 -3.52 7.66
CA TRP A 87 14.34 -4.33 6.51
C TRP A 87 13.17 -4.48 5.52
N GLN A 88 11.97 -4.77 6.00
CA GLN A 88 10.76 -4.87 5.17
C GLN A 88 10.43 -3.55 4.47
N VAL A 89 10.47 -2.42 5.19
CA VAL A 89 10.17 -1.08 4.63
C VAL A 89 11.16 -0.70 3.54
N LEU A 90 12.46 -0.99 3.73
CA LEU A 90 13.46 -0.75 2.70
C LEU A 90 13.28 -1.66 1.47
N ALA A 91 12.93 -2.93 1.68
CA ALA A 91 12.63 -3.86 0.59
C ALA A 91 11.40 -3.42 -0.23
N LEU A 92 10.36 -2.93 0.43
CA LEU A 92 9.19 -2.31 -0.21
C LEU A 92 9.62 -1.08 -1.02
N THR A 93 10.37 -0.17 -0.41
CA THR A 93 10.89 1.06 -1.05
C THR A 93 11.64 0.75 -2.35
N VAL A 94 12.61 -0.16 -2.28
CA VAL A 94 13.42 -0.55 -3.45
C VAL A 94 12.57 -1.25 -4.50
N THR A 95 11.63 -2.12 -4.09
CA THR A 95 10.75 -2.82 -5.04
C THR A 95 9.88 -1.84 -5.83
N GLY A 96 9.26 -0.85 -5.17
CA GLY A 96 8.45 0.15 -5.86
C GLY A 96 9.28 1.03 -6.79
N ILE A 97 10.51 1.41 -6.43
CA ILE A 97 11.43 2.12 -7.33
C ILE A 97 11.76 1.28 -8.56
N ILE A 98 12.10 -0.01 -8.38
CA ILE A 98 12.37 -0.94 -9.48
C ILE A 98 11.16 -1.01 -10.42
N ILE A 99 9.95 -1.18 -9.89
CA ILE A 99 8.72 -1.21 -10.69
C ILE A 99 8.59 0.06 -11.55
N ILE A 100 8.77 1.25 -10.97
CA ILE A 100 8.70 2.51 -11.72
C ILE A 100 9.75 2.55 -12.84
N LEU A 101 10.99 2.13 -12.58
CA LEU A 101 12.04 2.08 -13.59
C LEU A 101 11.70 1.08 -14.71
N LEU A 102 11.17 -0.10 -14.38
CA LEU A 102 10.77 -1.12 -15.34
C LEU A 102 9.60 -0.65 -16.23
N LEU A 103 8.65 0.10 -15.68
CA LEU A 103 7.49 0.61 -16.42
C LEU A 103 7.84 1.75 -17.37
N TRP A 104 8.78 2.64 -16.98
CA TRP A 104 9.00 3.91 -17.70
C TRP A 104 10.39 4.07 -18.32
N VAL A 105 11.44 3.53 -17.71
CA VAL A 105 12.83 3.70 -18.17
C VAL A 105 13.27 2.53 -19.04
N PHE A 106 12.86 1.31 -18.69
CA PHE A 106 13.17 0.09 -19.43
C PHE A 106 11.90 -0.61 -19.92
N PRO A 107 10.99 0.07 -20.65
CA PRO A 107 9.70 -0.52 -21.00
C PRO A 107 9.87 -1.72 -21.93
N SER A 108 9.33 -2.85 -21.51
CA SER A 108 9.14 -4.04 -22.35
C SER A 108 7.96 -4.84 -21.79
N PHE A 109 7.35 -5.69 -22.61
CA PHE A 109 6.27 -6.55 -22.14
C PHE A 109 6.72 -7.47 -21.00
N SER A 110 7.94 -8.02 -21.08
CA SER A 110 8.53 -8.80 -19.99
C SER A 110 8.69 -7.99 -18.69
N ASN A 111 9.15 -6.75 -18.79
CA ASN A 111 9.33 -5.89 -17.62
C ASN A 111 7.98 -5.43 -17.01
N LEU A 112 6.95 -5.28 -17.84
CA LEU A 112 5.57 -5.08 -17.36
C LEU A 112 5.08 -6.29 -16.55
N LEU A 113 5.29 -7.51 -17.06
CA LEU A 113 4.92 -8.73 -16.34
C LEU A 113 5.71 -8.89 -15.03
N ILE A 114 7.00 -8.56 -15.02
CA ILE A 114 7.82 -8.56 -13.79
C ILE A 114 7.27 -7.56 -12.78
N SER A 115 6.91 -6.35 -13.20
CA SER A 115 6.30 -5.33 -12.34
C SER A 115 5.00 -5.81 -11.71
N ILE A 116 4.12 -6.43 -12.49
CA ILE A 116 2.87 -7.04 -12.00
C ILE A 116 3.16 -8.15 -10.99
N ALA A 117 4.11 -9.04 -11.31
CA ALA A 117 4.50 -10.15 -10.43
C ALA A 117 5.08 -9.65 -9.09
N LEU A 118 5.89 -8.60 -9.10
CA LEU A 118 6.45 -7.99 -7.89
C LEU A 118 5.36 -7.37 -7.01
N LEU A 119 4.37 -6.68 -7.59
CA LEU A 119 3.23 -6.16 -6.84
C LEU A 119 2.41 -7.28 -6.21
N TYR A 120 2.08 -8.33 -6.98
CA TYR A 120 1.33 -9.47 -6.45
C TYR A 120 2.12 -10.28 -5.42
N MET A 121 3.44 -10.38 -5.54
CA MET A 121 4.28 -11.02 -4.53
C MET A 121 4.04 -10.39 -3.16
N TRP A 122 4.12 -9.06 -3.06
CA TRP A 122 3.86 -8.35 -1.79
C TRP A 122 2.43 -8.51 -1.29
N ILE A 123 1.44 -8.47 -2.19
CA ILE A 123 0.03 -8.69 -1.85
C ILE A 123 -0.17 -10.10 -1.28
N ILE A 124 0.31 -11.13 -1.98
CA ILE A 124 0.14 -12.53 -1.59
C ILE A 124 0.88 -12.81 -0.28
N CYS A 125 2.11 -12.32 -0.12
CA CYS A 125 2.87 -12.50 1.11
C CYS A 125 2.18 -11.86 2.32
N PHE A 126 1.62 -10.65 2.19
CA PHE A 126 0.84 -10.05 3.28
C PHE A 126 -0.40 -10.88 3.59
N LEU A 127 -1.17 -11.31 2.58
CA LEU A 127 -2.38 -12.11 2.80
C LEU A 127 -2.05 -13.45 3.48
N ALA A 128 -0.94 -14.08 3.09
CA ALA A 128 -0.45 -15.30 3.73
C ALA A 128 -0.05 -15.05 5.19
N ALA A 129 0.69 -13.97 5.48
CA ALA A 129 1.04 -13.59 6.84
C ALA A 129 -0.21 -13.30 7.68
N TRP A 130 -1.15 -12.53 7.13
CA TRP A 130 -2.41 -12.19 7.79
C TRP A 130 -3.23 -13.44 8.14
N ALA A 131 -3.37 -14.38 7.20
CA ALA A 131 -4.06 -15.65 7.45
C ALA A 131 -3.32 -16.55 8.47
N ALA A 132 -2.00 -16.41 8.56
CA ALA A 132 -1.15 -17.18 9.46
C ALA A 132 -1.00 -16.58 10.87
N ILE A 133 -1.60 -15.41 11.16
CA ILE A 133 -1.52 -14.75 12.48
C ILE A 133 -1.69 -15.71 13.67
N PRO A 134 -2.68 -16.64 13.68
CA PRO A 134 -2.88 -17.56 14.81
C PRO A 134 -1.69 -18.49 15.08
N LEU A 135 -0.78 -18.66 14.13
CA LEU A 135 0.39 -19.53 14.26
C LEU A 135 1.57 -18.89 15.01
N TYR A 136 1.61 -17.56 15.09
CA TYR A 136 2.75 -16.82 15.64
C TYR A 136 2.36 -15.64 16.54
N ASP A 137 1.08 -15.57 16.95
CA ASP A 137 0.54 -14.49 17.80
C ASP A 137 0.75 -13.09 17.20
N GLY A 138 0.60 -13.00 15.87
CA GLY A 138 0.76 -11.76 15.13
C GLY A 138 -0.36 -10.74 15.39
N LYS A 139 -0.08 -9.46 15.09
CA LYS A 139 -1.10 -8.40 15.08
C LYS A 139 -0.95 -7.55 13.82
N LEU A 140 -2.08 -7.11 13.26
CA LEU A 140 -2.10 -6.20 12.10
C LEU A 140 -1.64 -4.79 12.45
N ASN A 141 -1.81 -4.40 13.71
CA ASN A 141 -1.55 -3.05 14.20
C ASN A 141 -1.22 -3.09 15.69
N ASP A 142 -0.43 -2.13 16.15
CA ASP A 142 -0.10 -1.97 17.57
C ASP A 142 -1.05 -0.96 18.24
N ILE A 143 -1.11 -0.97 19.57
CA ILE A 143 -1.93 -0.09 20.42
C ILE A 143 -1.63 1.39 20.14
N ASN A 144 -0.36 1.71 19.83
CA ASN A 144 0.09 3.06 19.46
C ASN A 144 0.29 3.22 17.94
N GLY A 145 -0.14 2.25 17.14
CA GLY A 145 0.02 2.23 15.70
C GLY A 145 -1.02 3.10 14.98
N VAL A 146 -1.18 2.85 13.68
CA VAL A 146 -2.08 3.64 12.84
C VAL A 146 -3.53 3.41 13.27
N PRO A 147 -4.31 4.44 13.67
CA PRO A 147 -5.68 4.23 14.12
C PRO A 147 -6.55 3.56 13.03
N PRO A 148 -7.45 2.62 13.39
CA PRO A 148 -8.34 1.99 12.44
C PRO A 148 -9.33 3.01 11.87
N THR A 149 -9.90 2.70 10.70
CA THR A 149 -10.95 3.53 10.10
C THR A 149 -12.31 2.91 10.40
N HIS A 150 -13.25 3.73 10.87
CA HIS A 150 -14.63 3.30 11.10
C HIS A 150 -15.48 3.60 9.87
N MET A 151 -16.15 2.59 9.33
CA MET A 151 -17.10 2.73 8.22
C MET A 151 -18.49 2.31 8.67
N LYS A 152 -19.49 3.14 8.38
CA LYS A 152 -20.89 2.81 8.63
C LYS A 152 -21.52 2.24 7.36
N PHE A 153 -21.88 0.97 7.40
CA PHE A 153 -22.60 0.28 6.34
C PHE A 153 -23.90 -0.29 6.89
N PHE A 154 -25.03 0.02 6.23
CA PHE A 154 -26.37 -0.46 6.62
C PHE A 154 -26.70 -0.24 8.11
N GLY A 155 -26.31 0.91 8.67
CA GLY A 155 -26.54 1.25 10.08
C GLY A 155 -25.63 0.54 11.08
N LYS A 156 -24.74 -0.35 10.63
CA LYS A 156 -23.74 -1.01 11.46
C LYS A 156 -22.36 -0.40 11.23
N GLU A 157 -21.65 -0.18 12.33
CA GLU A 157 -20.29 0.35 12.32
C GLU A 157 -19.29 -0.80 12.26
N TYR A 158 -18.38 -0.73 11.29
CA TYR A 158 -17.31 -1.69 11.09
C TYR A 158 -15.98 -0.97 11.28
N GLU A 159 -15.14 -1.55 12.14
CA GLU A 159 -13.75 -1.16 12.28
C GLU A 159 -12.92 -1.88 11.21
N ILE A 160 -12.18 -1.11 10.42
CA ILE A 160 -11.35 -1.61 9.34
C ILE A 160 -9.90 -1.22 9.60
N ASP A 161 -9.05 -2.24 9.66
CA ASP A 161 -7.61 -2.08 9.74
C ASP A 161 -7.06 -1.40 8.47
N ARG A 162 -6.21 -0.38 8.65
CA ARG A 162 -5.73 0.45 7.54
C ARG A 162 -4.68 -0.24 6.67
N ASN A 163 -3.95 -1.23 7.19
CA ASN A 163 -3.01 -2.05 6.42
C ASN A 163 -3.79 -2.99 5.49
N VAL A 164 -4.80 -3.69 6.02
CA VAL A 164 -5.70 -4.54 5.23
C VAL A 164 -6.42 -3.71 4.15
N GLN A 165 -6.96 -2.54 4.52
CA GLN A 165 -7.62 -1.64 3.57
C GLN A 165 -6.68 -1.22 2.43
N GLY A 166 -5.45 -0.80 2.77
CA GLY A 166 -4.47 -0.36 1.79
C GLY A 166 -4.07 -1.48 0.82
N LEU A 167 -3.81 -2.68 1.34
CA LEU A 167 -3.40 -3.80 0.50
C LEU A 167 -4.56 -4.33 -0.37
N VAL A 168 -5.77 -4.41 0.15
CA VAL A 168 -6.95 -4.81 -0.65
C VAL A 168 -7.19 -3.81 -1.78
N ALA A 169 -7.06 -2.50 -1.51
CA ALA A 169 -7.15 -1.48 -2.55
C ALA A 169 -6.05 -1.66 -3.61
N ALA A 170 -4.80 -1.91 -3.19
CA ALA A 170 -3.69 -2.19 -4.11
C ALA A 170 -3.95 -3.43 -4.97
N ALA A 171 -4.52 -4.50 -4.40
CA ALA A 171 -4.89 -5.71 -5.12
C ALA A 171 -5.98 -5.44 -6.17
N ILE A 172 -7.03 -4.70 -5.81
CA ILE A 172 -8.11 -4.32 -6.74
C ILE A 172 -7.55 -3.49 -7.90
N VAL A 173 -6.75 -2.46 -7.62
CA VAL A 173 -6.18 -1.58 -8.65
C VAL A 173 -5.22 -2.34 -9.56
N THR A 174 -4.37 -3.21 -8.99
CA THR A 174 -3.44 -4.04 -9.78
C THR A 174 -4.20 -5.03 -10.67
N THR A 175 -5.26 -5.66 -10.14
CA THR A 175 -6.12 -6.59 -10.92
C THR A 175 -6.83 -5.85 -12.05
N TYR A 176 -7.37 -4.67 -11.77
CA TYR A 176 -8.01 -3.82 -12.76
C TYR A 176 -7.03 -3.37 -13.86
N ALA A 177 -5.80 -2.97 -13.51
CA ALA A 177 -4.75 -2.67 -14.48
C ALA A 177 -4.41 -3.87 -15.36
N CYS A 178 -4.36 -5.08 -14.79
CA CYS A 178 -4.20 -6.32 -15.57
C CYS A 178 -5.38 -6.54 -16.53
N GLY A 179 -6.61 -6.30 -16.08
CA GLY A 179 -7.80 -6.36 -16.93
C GLY A 179 -7.71 -5.43 -18.15
N ILE A 180 -7.22 -4.20 -17.95
CA ILE A 180 -6.99 -3.26 -19.05
C ILE A 180 -5.94 -3.81 -20.05
N ILE A 181 -4.86 -4.42 -19.56
CA ILE A 181 -3.77 -4.91 -20.40
C ILE A 181 -4.16 -6.16 -21.20
N PHE A 182 -4.90 -7.10 -20.59
CA PHE A 182 -5.14 -8.43 -21.16
C PHE A 182 -6.51 -8.61 -21.80
N LEU A 183 -7.48 -7.73 -21.51
CA LEU A 183 -8.85 -7.81 -22.01
C LEU A 183 -9.28 -6.59 -22.85
N GLY A 184 -8.49 -5.51 -22.83
CA GLY A 184 -8.68 -4.32 -23.66
C GLY A 184 -7.86 -4.38 -24.94
#